data_AF-A0AAV0XHY6-F1
#
_entry.id   AF-A0AAV0XHY6-F1
#
_cell.length_a   1.000
_cell.length_b   1.000
_cell.length_c   1.000
_cell.angle_alpha   90.00
_cell.angle_beta   90.00
_cell.angle_gamma   90.00
#
_symmetry.space_group_name_H-M   'P 1'
#
loop_
_entity.id
_entity.type
_entity.pdbx_description
1 polymer ?
#
loop_
_entity_poly.entity_id
_entity_poly.type
_entity_poly.pdbx_seq_one_letter_code
_entity_poly.pdbx_strand_id
1 'polypeptide(L)'
;MSLCGPPRARKRINWKKFEIELAPRIKPNHISTISDINRNIVQLTNNIQNECENCSYSVGQSELLKPLLDEILLEIDTKRILRNNWQQTRDPRMKTLYNAQVSYVKDFLTKHRLHEWQLFTSTLNVKNKSLYKLNRRLLHNPPPSQPLRTPAETQIYDSNLKAELFADTMTAQFQNNPGPPLLEVNDSIAKLRAPNIPPSENYVLPNELGT
;
A
#
# COMPACT_ATOMS: atom_id res chain seq x y z
N MET A 1 2.56 -37.15 3.85
CA MET A 1 2.40 -36.24 2.70
C MET A 1 0.94 -35.79 2.66
N SER A 2 0.64 -34.61 3.21
CA SER A 2 -0.73 -34.09 3.22
C SER A 2 -0.95 -33.26 1.97
N LEU A 3 -1.74 -33.79 1.03
CA LEU A 3 -2.21 -33.07 -0.16
C LEU A 3 -3.09 -31.91 0.29
N CYS A 4 -2.53 -30.71 0.31
CA CYS A 4 -3.31 -29.49 0.49
C CYS A 4 -4.08 -29.25 -0.81
N GLY A 5 -5.39 -29.52 -0.80
CA GLY A 5 -6.28 -29.19 -1.91
C GLY A 5 -6.33 -27.68 -2.16
N PRO A 6 -6.78 -27.24 -3.34
CA PRO A 6 -6.84 -25.82 -3.68
C PRO A 6 -7.68 -25.06 -2.62
N PRO A 7 -7.28 -23.84 -2.25
CA PRO A 7 -7.96 -23.06 -1.22
C PRO A 7 -9.44 -22.87 -1.59
N ARG A 8 -10.34 -23.36 -0.74
CA ARG A 8 -11.79 -23.20 -0.93
C ARG A 8 -12.15 -21.71 -0.97
N ALA A 9 -12.99 -21.33 -1.93
CA ALA A 9 -13.48 -19.97 -2.06
C ALA A 9 -14.16 -19.51 -0.75
N ARG A 10 -13.89 -18.27 -0.33
CA ARG A 10 -14.51 -17.69 0.86
C ARG A 10 -16.02 -17.58 0.66
N LYS A 11 -16.79 -18.33 1.45
CA LYS A 11 -18.25 -18.24 1.47
C LYS A 11 -18.68 -17.21 2.52
N ARG A 12 -19.73 -16.45 2.23
CA ARG A 12 -20.42 -15.61 3.21
C ARG A 12 -21.87 -16.05 3.32
N ILE A 13 -22.39 -16.06 4.54
CA ILE A 13 -23.79 -16.40 4.81
C ILE A 13 -24.61 -15.11 4.72
N ASN A 14 -25.69 -15.14 3.96
CA ASN A 14 -26.71 -14.11 4.02
C ASN A 14 -27.58 -14.33 5.26
N TRP A 15 -27.21 -13.70 6.37
CA TRP A 15 -27.89 -13.85 7.66
C TRP A 15 -29.38 -13.51 7.63
N LYS A 16 -29.79 -12.51 6.82
CA LYS A 16 -31.22 -12.15 6.68
C LYS A 16 -32.02 -13.25 6.00
N LYS A 17 -31.47 -13.85 4.92
CA LYS A 17 -32.10 -14.97 4.23
C LYS A 17 -32.13 -16.21 5.14
N PHE A 18 -31.03 -16.47 5.84
CA PHE A 18 -30.90 -17.59 6.77
C PHE A 18 -31.94 -17.52 7.89
N GLU A 19 -32.14 -16.35 8.49
CA GLU A 19 -33.15 -16.15 9.54
C GLU A 19 -34.57 -16.46 9.06
N ILE A 20 -34.93 -15.99 7.87
CA ILE A 20 -36.26 -16.21 7.27
C ILE A 20 -36.49 -17.69 6.94
N GLU A 21 -35.49 -18.35 6.35
CA GLU A 21 -35.61 -19.75 5.87
C GLU A 21 -35.49 -20.78 7.00
N LEU A 22 -34.75 -20.46 8.06
CA LEU A 22 -34.54 -21.36 9.20
C LEU A 22 -35.71 -21.34 10.18
N ALA A 23 -36.34 -20.18 10.41
CA ALA A 23 -37.47 -20.01 11.34
C ALA A 23 -38.60 -21.06 11.19
N PRO A 24 -39.08 -21.41 9.97
CA PRO A 24 -40.12 -22.43 9.82
C PRO A 24 -39.63 -23.87 10.09
N ARG A 25 -38.31 -24.12 10.09
CA ARG A 25 -37.70 -25.47 10.16
C ARG A 25 -37.23 -25.89 11.56
N ILE A 26 -37.27 -24.99 12.55
CA ILE A 26 -36.84 -25.26 13.95
C ILE A 26 -37.99 -25.75 14.84
N LYS A 27 -39.13 -26.16 14.27
CA LYS A 27 -40.24 -26.66 15.10
C LYS A 27 -39.86 -28.00 15.75
N PRO A 28 -39.88 -28.12 17.09
CA PRO A 28 -39.56 -29.37 17.74
C PRO A 28 -40.64 -30.41 17.43
N ASN A 29 -40.24 -31.60 17.00
CA ASN A 29 -41.14 -32.74 16.89
C ASN A 29 -41.43 -33.30 18.29
N HIS A 30 -42.49 -34.11 18.42
CA HIS A 30 -42.91 -34.73 19.67
C HIS A 30 -41.75 -35.39 20.43
N ILE A 31 -41.59 -35.06 21.71
CA ILE A 31 -40.49 -35.53 22.57
C ILE A 31 -41.09 -36.38 23.69
N SER A 32 -40.97 -37.70 23.58
CA SER A 32 -41.40 -38.60 24.67
C SER A 32 -40.34 -39.61 25.07
N THR A 33 -39.40 -39.93 24.18
CA THR A 33 -38.32 -40.87 24.46
C THR A 33 -36.96 -40.19 24.31
N ILE A 34 -35.95 -40.68 25.01
CA ILE A 34 -34.55 -40.23 24.86
C ILE A 34 -34.08 -40.37 23.39
N SER A 35 -34.55 -41.40 22.68
CA SER A 35 -34.31 -41.56 21.24
C SER A 35 -34.88 -40.40 20.40
N ASP A 36 -36.05 -39.87 20.76
CA ASP A 36 -36.65 -38.72 20.08
C ASP A 36 -35.82 -37.46 20.29
N ILE A 37 -35.22 -37.28 21.47
CA ILE A 37 -34.30 -36.16 21.75
C ILE A 37 -33.11 -36.22 20.80
N ASN A 38 -32.45 -37.38 20.72
CA ASN A 38 -31.28 -37.55 19.84
C ASN A 38 -31.65 -37.32 18.36
N ARG A 39 -32.80 -37.83 17.91
CA ARG A 39 -33.30 -37.62 16.55
C ARG A 39 -33.56 -36.14 16.26
N ASN A 40 -34.18 -35.40 17.19
CA ASN A 40 -34.41 -33.97 17.04
C ASN A 40 -33.10 -33.17 16.98
N ILE A 41 -32.08 -33.54 17.77
CA ILE A 41 -30.76 -32.90 17.73
C ILE A 41 -30.10 -33.11 16.36
N VAL A 42 -30.13 -34.33 15.82
CA VAL A 42 -29.58 -34.62 14.49
C VAL A 42 -30.34 -33.85 13.42
N GLN A 43 -31.67 -33.81 13.48
CA GLN A 43 -32.49 -33.06 12.53
C GLN A 43 -32.20 -31.56 12.58
N LEU A 44 -32.11 -30.97 13.78
CA LEU A 44 -31.75 -29.56 13.96
C LEU A 44 -30.36 -29.26 13.38
N THR A 45 -29.38 -30.11 13.67
CA THR A 45 -28.00 -29.94 13.19
C THR A 45 -27.93 -29.99 11.66
N ASN A 46 -28.62 -30.96 11.04
CA ASN A 46 -28.71 -31.08 9.60
C ASN A 46 -29.45 -29.90 8.96
N ASN A 47 -30.53 -29.42 9.58
CA ASN A 47 -31.27 -28.25 9.10
C ASN A 47 -30.38 -27.00 9.13
N ILE A 48 -29.67 -26.76 10.23
CA ILE A 48 -28.74 -25.61 10.35
C ILE A 48 -27.63 -25.72 9.31
N GLN A 49 -27.03 -26.89 9.13
CA GLN A 49 -25.94 -27.06 8.17
C GLN A 49 -26.42 -26.87 6.73
N ASN A 50 -27.55 -27.46 6.35
CA ASN A 50 -28.15 -27.32 5.03
C ASN A 50 -28.55 -25.86 4.75
N GLU A 51 -29.18 -25.17 5.70
CA GLU A 51 -29.54 -23.77 5.53
C GLU A 51 -28.32 -22.85 5.49
N CYS A 52 -27.27 -23.14 6.25
CA CYS A 52 -25.98 -22.44 6.14
C CYS A 52 -25.41 -22.57 4.74
N GLU A 53 -25.47 -23.76 4.12
CA GLU A 53 -25.01 -23.98 2.75
C GLU A 53 -25.92 -23.28 1.71
N ASN A 54 -27.24 -23.36 1.86
CA ASN A 54 -28.23 -22.76 0.95
C ASN A 54 -28.26 -21.22 1.01
N CYS A 55 -27.96 -20.65 2.17
CA CYS A 55 -27.88 -19.21 2.39
C CYS A 55 -26.45 -18.68 2.23
N SER A 56 -25.47 -19.55 1.97
CA SER A 56 -24.12 -19.15 1.61
C SER A 56 -24.04 -18.75 0.15
N TYR A 57 -23.30 -17.68 -0.12
CA TYR A 57 -22.88 -17.30 -1.46
C TYR A 57 -21.35 -17.24 -1.53
N SER A 58 -20.80 -17.54 -2.71
CA SER A 58 -19.38 -17.31 -2.96
C SER A 58 -19.13 -15.81 -3.01
N VAL A 59 -18.21 -15.34 -2.18
CA VAL A 59 -17.65 -14.01 -2.40
C VAL A 59 -16.74 -14.17 -3.60
N GLY A 60 -17.16 -13.63 -4.74
CA GLY A 60 -16.27 -13.51 -5.90
C GLY A 60 -14.96 -12.88 -5.45
N GLN A 61 -13.85 -13.33 -6.02
CA GLN A 61 -12.60 -12.58 -5.89
C GLN A 61 -12.92 -11.12 -6.21
N SER A 62 -12.50 -10.22 -5.32
CA SER A 62 -12.80 -8.81 -5.49
C SER A 62 -12.36 -8.39 -6.90
N GLU A 63 -13.25 -7.71 -7.64
CA GLU A 63 -12.90 -7.09 -8.94
C GLU A 63 -11.68 -6.16 -8.84
N LEU A 64 -11.26 -5.82 -7.61
CA LEU A 64 -10.02 -5.10 -7.30
C LEU A 64 -8.74 -5.84 -7.71
N LEU A 65 -8.80 -7.13 -8.04
CA LEU A 65 -7.64 -7.93 -8.46
C LEU A 65 -7.81 -8.52 -9.86
N LYS A 66 -8.38 -7.75 -10.81
CA LYS A 66 -8.22 -8.12 -12.21
C LYS A 66 -6.72 -8.20 -12.52
N PRO A 67 -6.20 -9.35 -12.97
CA PRO A 67 -4.80 -9.45 -13.32
C PRO A 67 -4.49 -8.43 -14.42
N LEU A 68 -3.33 -7.78 -14.30
CA LEU A 68 -2.80 -6.92 -15.37
C LEU A 68 -2.73 -7.73 -16.66
N LEU A 69 -2.92 -7.06 -17.80
CA LEU A 69 -2.80 -7.70 -19.10
C LEU A 69 -1.42 -8.36 -19.25
N ASP A 70 -1.38 -9.59 -19.78
CA ASP A 70 -0.14 -10.37 -19.90
C ASP A 70 0.96 -9.61 -20.65
N GLU A 71 0.59 -8.79 -21.63
CA GLU A 71 1.50 -7.90 -22.36
C GLU A 71 2.21 -6.89 -21.44
N ILE A 72 1.50 -6.30 -20.47
CA ILE A 72 2.11 -5.38 -19.50
C ILE A 72 3.08 -6.11 -18.58
N LEU A 73 2.74 -7.35 -18.20
CA LEU A 73 3.60 -8.19 -17.36
C LEU A 73 4.90 -8.54 -18.09
N LEU A 74 4.81 -8.92 -19.37
CA LEU A 74 5.97 -9.17 -20.22
C LEU A 74 6.91 -7.95 -20.24
N GLU A 75 6.37 -6.75 -20.40
CA GLU A 75 7.17 -5.52 -20.47
C GLU A 75 7.75 -5.09 -19.12
N ILE A 76 7.11 -5.48 -18.01
CA ILE A 76 7.69 -5.34 -16.67
C ILE A 76 8.86 -6.31 -16.48
N ASP A 77 8.76 -7.53 -17.01
CA ASP A 77 9.83 -8.52 -16.92
C ASP A 77 11.04 -8.14 -17.80
N THR A 78 10.83 -7.64 -19.01
CA THR A 78 11.91 -7.09 -19.84
C THR A 78 12.63 -5.95 -19.11
N LYS A 79 11.88 -5.05 -18.45
CA LYS A 79 12.44 -3.98 -17.61
C LYS A 79 13.28 -4.52 -16.46
N ARG A 80 12.87 -5.62 -15.81
CA ARG A 80 13.63 -6.28 -14.73
C ARG A 80 14.93 -6.89 -15.25
N ILE A 81 14.88 -7.57 -16.40
CA ILE A 81 16.06 -8.15 -17.06
C ILE A 81 17.08 -7.05 -17.38
N LEU A 82 16.66 -5.96 -18.02
CA LEU A 82 17.55 -4.83 -18.35
C LEU A 82 18.18 -4.19 -17.11
N ARG A 83 17.42 -4.06 -16.02
CA ARG A 83 17.96 -3.58 -14.74
C ARG A 83 19.03 -4.51 -14.20
N ASN A 84 18.78 -5.81 -14.19
CA ASN A 84 19.74 -6.80 -13.69
C ASN A 84 21.03 -6.76 -14.52
N ASN A 85 20.92 -6.74 -15.85
CA ASN A 85 22.06 -6.64 -16.75
C ASN A 85 22.88 -5.37 -16.46
N TRP A 86 22.24 -4.21 -16.37
CA TRP A 86 22.95 -2.95 -16.04
C TRP A 86 23.62 -3.01 -14.66
N GLN A 87 22.99 -3.60 -13.64
CA GLN A 87 23.59 -3.69 -12.31
C GLN A 87 24.83 -4.58 -12.26
N GLN A 88 24.83 -5.66 -13.04
CA GLN A 88 25.94 -6.60 -13.14
C GLN A 88 27.09 -6.05 -13.98
N THR A 89 26.81 -5.53 -15.18
CA THR A 89 27.85 -5.11 -16.13
C THR A 89 28.29 -3.66 -15.97
N ARG A 90 27.44 -2.82 -15.35
CA ARG A 90 27.59 -1.35 -15.30
C ARG A 90 27.73 -0.69 -16.68
N ASP A 91 27.31 -1.35 -17.75
CA ASP A 91 27.38 -0.83 -19.12
C ASP A 91 26.38 0.33 -19.33
N PRO A 92 26.83 1.51 -19.79
CA PRO A 92 25.97 2.63 -20.15
C PRO A 92 24.91 2.32 -21.22
N ARG A 93 25.19 1.41 -22.17
CA ARG A 93 24.21 1.03 -23.21
C ARG A 93 23.00 0.33 -22.60
N MET A 94 23.26 -0.58 -21.65
CA MET A 94 22.20 -1.26 -20.90
C MET A 94 21.40 -0.28 -20.03
N LYS A 95 22.05 0.75 -19.47
CA LYS A 95 21.36 1.84 -18.75
C LYS A 95 20.38 2.58 -19.66
N THR A 96 20.80 2.92 -20.88
CA THR A 96 19.95 3.62 -21.86
C THR A 96 18.72 2.79 -22.23
N LEU A 97 18.92 1.50 -22.54
CA LEU A 97 17.80 0.57 -22.83
C LEU A 97 16.85 0.43 -21.64
N TYR A 98 17.38 0.27 -20.42
CA TYR A 98 16.57 0.23 -19.21
C TYR A 98 15.73 1.50 -19.04
N ASN A 99 16.32 2.68 -19.21
CA ASN A 99 15.60 3.95 -19.09
C ASN A 99 14.51 4.10 -20.15
N ALA A 100 14.79 3.72 -21.40
CA ALA A 100 13.81 3.70 -22.47
C ALA A 100 12.63 2.75 -22.14
N GLN A 101 12.94 1.55 -21.64
CA GLN A 101 11.93 0.58 -21.22
C GLN A 101 11.11 1.08 -20.02
N VAL A 102 11.72 1.81 -19.07
CA VAL A 102 11.01 2.44 -17.97
C VAL A 102 9.98 3.45 -18.48
N SER A 103 10.36 4.30 -19.43
CA SER A 103 9.43 5.27 -20.05
C SER A 103 8.32 4.55 -20.81
N TYR A 104 8.66 3.54 -21.60
CA TYR A 104 7.69 2.73 -22.34
C TYR A 104 6.64 2.08 -21.42
N VAL A 105 7.06 1.39 -20.37
CA VAL A 105 6.15 0.76 -19.41
C VAL A 105 5.25 1.80 -18.71
N LYS A 106 5.78 2.98 -18.37
CA LYS A 106 4.98 4.06 -17.77
C LYS A 106 3.89 4.54 -18.73
N ASP A 107 4.25 4.80 -19.98
CA ASP A 107 3.30 5.25 -21.01
C ASP A 107 2.26 4.17 -21.28
N PHE A 108 2.68 2.91 -21.35
CA PHE A 108 1.79 1.79 -21.60
C PHE A 108 0.78 1.58 -20.46
N LEU A 109 1.22 1.64 -19.21
CA LEU A 109 0.34 1.62 -18.04
C LEU A 109 -0.64 2.80 -18.03
N THR A 110 -0.19 3.99 -18.42
CA THR A 110 -1.04 5.18 -18.48
C THR A 110 -2.12 5.05 -19.54
N LYS A 111 -1.77 4.56 -20.74
CA LYS A 111 -2.71 4.26 -21.83
C LYS A 111 -3.72 3.19 -21.41
N HIS A 112 -3.25 2.09 -20.81
CA HIS A 112 -4.13 1.04 -20.32
C HIS A 112 -5.12 1.56 -19.27
N ARG A 113 -4.65 2.34 -18.28
CA ARG A 113 -5.51 2.96 -17.27
C ARG A 113 -6.53 3.93 -17.89
N LEU A 114 -6.12 4.70 -18.89
CA LEU A 114 -7.02 5.61 -19.61
C LEU A 114 -8.11 4.83 -20.36
N HIS A 115 -7.74 3.75 -21.04
CA HIS A 115 -8.68 2.89 -21.75
C HIS A 115 -9.68 2.23 -20.80
N GLU A 116 -9.20 1.62 -19.70
CA GLU A 116 -10.07 1.06 -18.66
C GLU A 116 -11.02 2.12 -18.08
N TRP A 117 -10.54 3.35 -17.90
CA TRP A 117 -11.38 4.46 -17.45
C TRP A 117 -12.44 4.83 -18.49
N GLN A 118 -12.08 4.91 -19.78
CA GLN A 118 -13.02 5.19 -20.85
C GLN A 118 -14.11 4.11 -20.94
N LEU A 119 -13.71 2.83 -20.91
CA LEU A 119 -14.64 1.70 -20.84
C LEU A 119 -15.54 1.80 -19.61
N PHE A 120 -14.98 2.06 -18.43
CA PHE A 120 -15.79 2.23 -17.23
C PHE A 120 -16.80 3.37 -17.37
N THR A 121 -16.38 4.53 -17.88
CA THR A 121 -17.26 5.69 -18.06
C THR A 121 -18.37 5.43 -19.08
N SER A 122 -18.13 4.64 -20.12
CA SER A 122 -19.16 4.28 -21.11
C SER A 122 -20.21 3.33 -20.53
N THR A 123 -19.87 2.54 -19.50
CA THR A 123 -20.84 1.70 -18.78
C THR A 123 -21.72 2.45 -17.78
N LEU A 124 -21.41 3.71 -17.48
CA LEU A 124 -22.17 4.49 -16.49
C LEU A 124 -23.57 4.83 -17.00
N ASN A 125 -24.55 4.69 -16.11
CA ASN A 125 -25.94 4.98 -16.41
C ASN A 125 -26.63 5.64 -15.20
N VAL A 126 -27.61 6.49 -15.48
CA VAL A 126 -28.44 7.13 -14.45
C VAL A 126 -29.45 6.13 -13.87
N LYS A 127 -30.03 5.25 -14.71
CA LYS A 127 -31.07 4.29 -14.32
C LYS A 127 -30.58 3.29 -13.26
N ASN A 128 -29.34 2.82 -13.37
CA ASN A 128 -28.75 1.86 -12.43
C ASN A 128 -28.04 2.53 -11.23
N LYS A 129 -28.18 3.86 -11.07
CA LYS A 129 -27.53 4.67 -10.02
C LYS A 129 -25.99 4.60 -10.00
N SER A 130 -25.35 4.04 -11.04
CA SER A 130 -23.88 3.91 -11.10
C SER A 130 -23.18 5.27 -11.17
N LEU A 131 -23.73 6.20 -11.94
CA LEU A 131 -23.21 7.57 -12.05
C LEU A 131 -23.24 8.29 -10.69
N TYR A 132 -24.34 8.17 -9.95
CA TYR A 132 -24.47 8.72 -8.60
C TYR A 132 -23.44 8.11 -7.63
N LYS A 133 -23.25 6.78 -7.68
CA LYS A 133 -22.24 6.10 -6.85
C LYS A 133 -20.82 6.60 -7.17
N LEU A 134 -20.51 6.81 -8.45
CA LEU A 134 -19.22 7.36 -8.86
C LEU A 134 -19.04 8.80 -8.37
N ASN A 135 -20.01 9.67 -8.64
CA ASN A 135 -19.98 11.08 -8.22
C ASN A 135 -19.79 11.20 -6.70
N ARG A 136 -20.56 10.42 -5.92
CA ARG A 136 -20.40 10.37 -4.46
C ARG A 136 -18.99 9.94 -4.04
N ARG A 137 -18.39 8.96 -4.71
CA ARG A 137 -17.00 8.53 -4.43
C ARG A 137 -15.98 9.62 -4.75
N LEU A 138 -16.16 10.34 -5.86
CA LEU A 138 -15.27 11.43 -6.28
C LEU A 138 -15.33 12.63 -5.32
N LEU A 139 -16.51 12.93 -4.79
CA LEU A 139 -16.71 14.02 -3.83
C LEU A 139 -16.39 13.62 -2.37
N HIS A 140 -16.25 12.33 -2.09
CA HIS A 140 -15.98 11.87 -0.74
C HIS A 140 -14.52 12.11 -0.38
N ASN A 141 -14.26 13.27 0.20
CA ASN A 141 -12.99 13.52 0.87
C ASN A 141 -12.79 12.48 1.97
N PRO A 142 -11.57 11.92 2.12
CA PRO A 142 -11.28 11.09 3.29
C PRO A 142 -11.59 11.93 4.54
N PRO A 143 -12.12 11.31 5.61
CA PRO A 143 -12.30 12.02 6.86
C PRO A 143 -10.96 12.65 7.26
N PRO A 144 -10.97 13.86 7.86
CA PRO A 144 -9.74 14.52 8.28
C PRO A 144 -8.91 13.57 9.13
N SER A 145 -7.61 13.47 8.81
CA SER A 145 -6.69 12.63 9.57
C SER A 145 -6.71 13.04 11.05
N GLN A 146 -6.59 12.06 11.95
CA GLN A 146 -6.63 12.31 13.39
C GLN A 146 -5.74 13.50 13.78
N PRO A 147 -6.22 14.42 14.63
CA PRO A 147 -5.47 15.62 14.96
C PRO A 147 -4.18 15.27 15.69
N LEU A 148 -3.12 16.03 15.43
CA LEU A 148 -1.93 15.99 16.27
C LEU A 148 -2.14 16.91 17.48
N ARG A 149 -1.54 16.55 18.61
CA ARG A 149 -1.60 17.39 19.81
C ARG A 149 -0.29 18.14 19.95
N THR A 150 -0.42 19.45 20.07
CA THR A 150 0.69 20.34 20.44
C THR A 150 1.05 20.10 21.92
N PRO A 151 2.28 20.39 22.36
CA PRO A 151 2.62 20.43 23.79
C PRO A 151 1.70 21.33 24.64
N ALA A 152 1.06 22.33 24.02
CA ALA A 152 0.05 23.21 24.62
C ALA A 152 -1.39 22.65 24.59
N GLU A 153 -1.57 21.34 24.39
CA GLU A 153 -2.84 20.60 24.33
C GLU A 153 -3.82 20.99 23.20
N THR A 154 -3.44 21.92 22.32
CA THR A 154 -4.23 22.27 21.13
C THR A 154 -4.17 21.20 20.06
N GLN A 155 -5.34 20.91 19.47
CA GLN A 155 -5.53 19.92 18.40
C GLN A 155 -5.30 20.55 17.03
N ILE A 156 -4.34 20.02 16.28
CA ILE A 156 -4.00 20.48 14.93
C ILE A 156 -4.57 19.52 13.90
N TYR A 157 -5.39 20.04 12.99
CA TYR A 157 -5.99 19.29 11.89
C TYR A 157 -5.32 19.57 10.53
N ASP A 158 -4.82 20.78 10.33
CA ASP A 158 -4.19 21.20 9.08
C ASP A 158 -2.87 20.47 8.81
N SER A 159 -2.64 20.04 7.58
CA SER A 159 -1.45 19.27 7.20
C SER A 159 -0.16 20.07 7.32
N ASN A 160 -0.20 21.37 7.00
CA ASN A 160 0.98 22.22 7.06
C ASN A 160 1.42 22.42 8.52
N LEU A 161 0.47 22.76 9.39
CA LEU A 161 0.74 22.88 10.83
C LEU A 161 1.19 21.55 11.46
N LYS A 162 0.72 20.40 10.98
CA LYS A 162 1.23 19.09 11.43
C LYS A 162 2.70 18.88 11.01
N ALA A 163 3.09 19.31 9.82
CA ALA A 163 4.46 19.20 9.34
C ALA A 163 5.41 20.10 10.15
N GLU A 164 5.01 21.32 10.46
CA GLU A 164 5.78 22.23 11.34
C GLU A 164 5.93 21.63 12.74
N LEU A 165 4.84 21.16 13.36
CA LEU A 165 4.91 20.51 14.67
C LEU A 165 5.87 19.31 14.66
N PHE A 166 5.86 18.53 13.59
CA PHE A 166 6.77 17.39 13.42
C PHE A 166 8.23 17.83 13.25
N ALA A 167 8.48 18.90 12.50
CA ALA A 167 9.81 19.49 12.36
C ALA A 167 10.33 19.94 13.73
N ASP A 168 9.53 20.69 14.49
CA ASP A 168 9.89 21.14 15.84
C ASP A 168 10.20 19.98 16.78
N THR A 169 9.37 18.94 16.77
CA THR A 169 9.61 17.75 17.61
C THR A 169 10.85 16.98 17.20
N MET A 170 11.12 16.84 15.90
CA MET A 170 12.38 16.25 15.43
C MET A 170 13.59 17.08 15.82
N THR A 171 13.54 18.39 15.65
CA THR A 171 14.63 19.29 16.05
C THR A 171 14.91 19.17 17.55
N ALA A 172 13.88 19.08 18.39
CA ALA A 172 14.05 18.89 19.83
C ALA A 172 14.65 17.51 20.19
N GLN A 173 14.23 16.44 19.51
CA GLN A 173 14.73 15.08 19.78
C GLN A 173 16.17 14.86 19.33
N PHE A 174 16.56 15.46 18.21
CA PHE A 174 17.88 15.28 17.60
C PHE A 174 18.85 16.43 17.94
N GLN A 175 18.75 16.99 19.15
CA GLN A 175 19.80 17.85 19.67
C GLN A 175 21.04 17.03 20.03
N ASN A 176 22.23 17.55 19.70
CA ASN A 176 23.48 16.92 20.09
C ASN A 176 23.50 16.77 21.61
N ASN A 177 23.71 15.55 22.10
CA ASN A 177 23.99 15.34 23.51
C ASN A 177 25.32 16.07 23.82
N PRO A 178 25.32 17.12 24.67
CA PRO A 178 26.55 17.75 25.10
C PRO A 178 27.24 16.78 26.05
N GLY A 179 27.90 15.76 25.50
CA GLY A 179 28.83 14.94 26.25
C GLY A 179 29.92 15.81 26.88
N PRO A 180 30.67 15.26 27.86
CA PRO A 180 31.78 16.00 28.45
C PRO A 180 32.72 16.51 27.35
N PRO A 181 33.24 17.75 27.46
CA PRO A 181 34.10 18.33 26.44
C PRO A 181 35.35 17.46 26.29
N LEU A 182 35.43 16.73 25.16
CA LEU A 182 36.59 15.92 24.83
C LEU A 182 37.66 16.86 24.23
N LEU A 183 38.76 17.02 24.96
CA LEU A 183 39.88 17.88 24.54
C LEU A 183 40.35 17.52 23.11
N GLU A 184 40.40 16.23 22.81
CA GLU A 184 40.81 15.68 21.50
C GLU A 184 39.95 16.17 20.33
N VAL A 185 38.65 16.34 20.54
CA VAL A 185 37.72 16.85 19.52
C VAL A 185 37.95 18.34 19.29
N ASN A 186 38.17 19.11 20.37
CA ASN A 186 38.48 20.54 20.27
C ASN A 186 39.83 20.78 19.59
N ASP A 187 40.84 19.97 19.90
CA ASP A 187 42.15 20.02 19.27
C ASP A 187 42.08 19.67 17.77
N SER A 188 41.22 18.71 17.40
CA SER A 188 40.99 18.31 16.01
C SER A 188 40.28 19.41 15.23
N ILE A 189 39.26 20.04 15.81
CA ILE A 189 38.55 21.18 15.22
C ILE A 189 39.51 22.38 15.09
N ALA A 190 40.36 22.63 16.08
CA ALA A 190 41.37 23.69 16.02
C ALA A 190 42.40 23.42 14.90
N LYS A 191 42.85 22.18 14.71
CA LYS A 191 43.73 21.79 13.59
C LYS A 191 43.06 21.93 12.23
N LEU A 192 41.77 21.60 12.11
CA LEU A 192 41.01 21.76 10.86
C LEU A 192 40.72 23.22 10.52
N ARG A 193 40.55 24.07 11.53
CA ARG A 193 40.33 25.52 11.38
C ARG A 193 41.63 26.33 11.28
N ALA A 194 42.77 25.72 11.59
CA ALA A 194 44.06 26.35 11.39
C ALA A 194 44.20 26.65 9.89
N PRO A 195 44.55 27.89 9.51
CA PRO A 195 44.83 28.18 8.11
C PRO A 195 45.96 27.26 7.66
N ASN A 196 45.70 26.46 6.61
CA ASN A 196 46.78 25.84 5.84
C ASN A 196 47.58 27.00 5.27
N ILE A 197 48.63 27.41 5.97
CA ILE A 197 49.68 28.25 5.41
C ILE A 197 50.55 27.25 4.64
N PRO A 198 50.43 27.17 3.30
CA PRO A 198 51.41 26.39 2.56
C PRO A 198 52.79 26.97 2.86
N PRO A 199 53.84 26.14 2.97
CA PRO A 199 55.20 26.65 3.07
C PRO A 199 55.44 27.59 1.90
N SER A 200 56.09 28.72 2.15
CA SER A 200 56.38 29.76 1.16
C SER A 200 57.25 29.20 0.04
N GLU A 201 56.64 28.55 -0.93
CA GLU A 201 57.25 28.29 -2.22
C GLU A 201 56.96 29.51 -3.09
N ASN A 202 58.03 30.19 -3.49
CA ASN A 202 58.01 31.27 -4.45
C ASN A 202 57.51 30.72 -5.80
N TYR A 203 56.20 30.65 -5.98
CA TYR A 203 55.60 30.35 -7.27
C TYR A 203 55.58 31.62 -8.11
N VAL A 204 56.49 31.69 -9.08
CA VAL A 204 56.45 32.68 -10.15
C VAL A 204 55.28 32.32 -11.07
N LEU A 205 54.33 33.25 -11.23
CA LEU A 205 53.22 33.10 -12.16
C LEU A 205 53.76 33.19 -13.60
N PRO A 206 53.24 32.40 -14.56
CA PRO A 206 53.70 32.40 -15.96
C PRO A 206 53.66 33.76 -16.68
N ASN A 207 53.00 34.77 -16.11
CA ASN A 207 52.93 36.13 -16.65
C ASN A 207 54.17 36.98 -16.34
N GLU A 208 55.11 36.51 -15.51
CA GLU A 208 56.30 37.27 -15.11
C GLU A 208 57.56 36.94 -15.93
N LEU A 209 57.45 36.10 -16.98
CA LEU A 209 58.56 35.73 -17.87
C LEU A 209 58.44 36.33 -19.29
N GLY A 210 58.00 37.58 -19.41
CA GLY A 210 57.85 38.21 -20.72
C GLY A 210 58.09 39.72 -20.74
N THR A 211 59.35 40.11 -20.91
CA THR A 211 59.86 41.14 -21.86
C THR A 211 61.37 40.99 -21.99
#